data_AF-A0A833TA12-F1
#
_entry.id   AF-A0A833TA12-F1
#
_cell.length_a   1.000
_cell.length_b   1.000
_cell.length_c   1.000
_cell.angle_alpha   90.00
_cell.angle_beta   90.00
_cell.angle_gamma   90.00
#
_symmetry.space_group_name_H-M   'P 1'
#
loop_
_entity.id
_entity.type
_entity.pdbx_description
1 polymer ?
#
loop_
_entity_poly.entity_id
_entity_poly.type
_entity_poly.pdbx_seq_one_letter_code
_entity_poly.pdbx_strand_id
1 'polypeptide(L)'
;MLEVTTKYYGNGALKEMIDQAKHSTIPRTYKGTAQRLQTQIWLREGKIAGDGFKLFDLHERGDALFENPAFLKWVSYFNKFHNSKKSQDEFAIISELAKRFDDELDLARALSDAMNNPALRGNTEKAMVTLQKLQFKQWMWKKDWNPKELRYALVPHNADPRYLGVRLGFDTFYKATRGS
;
A
#
# COMPACT_ATOMS: atom_id res chain seq x y z
N MET A 1 -11.72 21.66 -9.96
CA MET A 1 -11.32 21.25 -11.33
C MET A 1 -12.21 20.12 -11.84
N LEU A 2 -12.22 18.93 -11.21
CA LEU A 2 -13.04 17.79 -11.66
C LEU A 2 -14.52 18.14 -11.94
N GLU A 3 -15.19 18.89 -11.06
CA GLU A 3 -16.59 19.28 -11.26
C GLU A 3 -16.82 20.09 -12.53
N VAL A 4 -15.96 21.08 -12.77
CA VAL A 4 -16.00 21.93 -13.97
C VAL A 4 -15.75 21.08 -15.21
N THR A 5 -14.71 20.26 -15.21
CA THR A 5 -14.37 19.40 -16.36
C THR A 5 -15.45 18.35 -16.63
N THR A 6 -16.04 17.77 -15.59
CA THR A 6 -17.14 16.81 -15.74
C THR A 6 -18.40 17.47 -16.28
N LYS A 7 -18.69 18.70 -15.87
CA LYS A 7 -19.84 19.46 -16.37
C LYS A 7 -19.73 19.74 -17.88
N TYR A 8 -18.52 20.01 -18.39
CA TYR A 8 -18.31 20.33 -19.80
C TYR A 8 -18.16 19.09 -20.71
N TYR A 9 -17.46 18.05 -20.25
CA TYR A 9 -17.10 16.90 -21.10
C TYR A 9 -17.86 15.61 -20.76
N GLY A 10 -18.50 15.54 -19.59
CA GLY A 10 -19.06 14.29 -19.06
C GLY A 10 -17.99 13.29 -18.61
N ASN A 11 -18.36 12.32 -17.75
CA ASN A 11 -17.41 11.34 -17.23
C ASN A 11 -16.82 10.42 -18.32
N GLY A 12 -17.60 10.10 -19.36
CA GLY A 12 -17.18 9.20 -20.44
C GLY A 12 -16.06 9.80 -21.29
N ALA A 13 -16.29 10.97 -21.90
CA ALA A 13 -15.28 11.62 -22.71
C ALA A 13 -14.06 12.05 -21.89
N LEU A 14 -14.25 12.44 -20.62
CA LEU A 14 -13.13 12.76 -19.74
C LEU A 14 -12.21 11.56 -19.47
N LYS A 15 -12.77 10.34 -19.32
CA LYS A 15 -11.96 9.12 -19.18
C LYS A 15 -11.15 8.84 -20.45
N GLU A 16 -11.78 8.97 -21.61
CA GLU A 16 -11.12 8.76 -22.90
C GLU A 16 -9.98 9.76 -23.13
N MET A 17 -10.22 11.06 -22.84
CA MET A 17 -9.19 12.10 -22.91
C MET A 17 -8.02 11.81 -21.97
N ILE A 18 -8.29 11.32 -20.76
CA ILE A 18 -7.22 10.94 -19.81
C ILE A 18 -6.42 9.75 -20.34
N ASP A 19 -7.07 8.73 -20.89
CA ASP A 19 -6.37 7.57 -21.40
C ASP A 19 -5.53 7.93 -22.63
N GLN A 20 -6.04 8.74 -23.56
CA GLN A 20 -5.24 9.30 -24.66
C GLN A 20 -4.05 10.14 -24.15
N ALA A 21 -4.25 10.93 -23.10
CA ALA A 21 -3.19 11.75 -22.49
C ALA A 21 -2.06 10.90 -21.88
N LYS A 22 -2.36 9.70 -21.37
CA LYS A 22 -1.31 8.79 -20.85
C LYS A 22 -0.42 8.24 -21.97
N HIS A 23 -1.03 7.88 -23.10
CA HIS A 23 -0.36 7.23 -24.22
C HIS A 23 0.28 8.20 -25.22
N SER A 24 0.01 9.51 -25.11
CA SER A 24 0.58 10.53 -25.98
C SER A 24 1.94 11.07 -25.50
N THR A 25 2.65 11.75 -26.40
CA THR A 25 3.93 12.42 -26.15
C THR A 25 3.76 13.81 -25.52
N ILE A 26 2.69 14.02 -24.74
CA ILE A 26 2.43 15.31 -24.10
C ILE A 26 3.37 15.57 -22.91
N PRO A 27 3.61 16.85 -22.54
CA PRO A 27 4.46 17.19 -21.39
C PRO A 27 4.04 16.50 -20.08
N ARG A 28 5.05 16.21 -19.24
CA ARG A 28 4.90 15.45 -17.98
C ARG A 28 3.91 16.10 -16.99
N THR A 29 3.78 17.42 -17.04
CA THR A 29 2.80 18.19 -16.24
C THR A 29 1.37 17.79 -16.58
N TYR A 30 1.04 17.65 -17.87
CA TYR A 30 -0.30 17.24 -18.31
C TYR A 30 -0.60 15.78 -17.98
N LYS A 31 0.38 14.88 -18.10
CA LYS A 31 0.25 13.49 -17.63
C LYS A 31 -0.07 13.42 -16.13
N GLY A 32 0.61 14.25 -15.32
CA GLY A 32 0.32 14.38 -13.88
C GLY A 32 -1.09 14.88 -13.58
N THR A 33 -1.58 15.86 -14.35
CA THR A 33 -2.96 16.37 -14.24
C THR A 33 -3.99 15.31 -14.63
N ALA A 34 -3.79 14.60 -15.73
CA ALA A 34 -4.66 13.51 -16.18
C ALA A 34 -4.76 12.40 -15.13
N GLN A 35 -3.63 11.98 -14.55
CA GLN A 35 -3.60 10.96 -13.50
C GLN A 35 -4.36 11.40 -12.23
N ARG A 36 -4.24 12.68 -11.83
CA ARG A 36 -4.99 13.24 -10.69
C ARG A 36 -6.49 13.25 -10.97
N LEU A 37 -6.91 13.68 -12.16
CA LEU A 37 -8.33 13.68 -12.56
C LEU A 37 -8.91 12.27 -12.54
N GLN A 38 -8.18 11.28 -13.08
CA GLN A 38 -8.65 9.90 -13.07
C GLN A 38 -8.81 9.35 -11.65
N THR A 39 -7.86 9.64 -10.76
CA THR A 39 -7.96 9.26 -9.35
C THR A 39 -9.20 9.87 -8.70
N GLN A 40 -9.52 11.14 -8.98
CA GLN A 40 -10.71 11.80 -8.45
C GLN A 40 -12.01 11.21 -9.01
N ILE A 41 -12.04 10.84 -10.30
CA ILE A 41 -13.17 10.11 -10.90
C ILE A 41 -13.38 8.78 -10.18
N TRP A 42 -12.32 7.99 -9.99
CA TRP A 42 -12.42 6.70 -9.31
C TRP A 42 -12.89 6.83 -7.85
N LEU A 43 -12.42 7.84 -7.13
CA LEU A 43 -12.90 8.14 -5.77
C LEU A 43 -14.39 8.50 -5.76
N ARG A 44 -14.85 9.31 -6.73
CA ARG A 44 -16.27 9.69 -6.87
C ARG A 44 -17.16 8.52 -7.25
N GLU A 45 -16.69 7.65 -8.14
CA GLU A 45 -17.39 6.43 -8.56
C GLU A 45 -17.38 5.34 -7.48
N GLY A 46 -16.68 5.55 -6.38
CA GLY A 46 -16.62 4.59 -5.29
C GLY A 46 -15.88 3.30 -5.65
N LYS A 47 -14.99 3.35 -6.66
CA LYS A 47 -14.14 2.20 -7.03
C LYS A 47 -13.40 1.70 -5.80
N ILE A 48 -13.52 0.41 -5.50
CA ILE A 48 -13.03 -0.17 -4.24
C ILE A 48 -11.51 -0.08 -4.23
N ALA A 49 -10.94 0.37 -3.11
CA ALA A 49 -9.48 0.52 -2.99
C ALA A 49 -8.70 -0.78 -3.24
N GLY A 50 -9.29 -1.94 -2.94
CA GLY A 50 -8.73 -3.26 -3.26
C GLY A 50 -8.67 -3.57 -4.76
N ASP A 51 -9.63 -3.07 -5.55
CA ASP A 51 -9.56 -3.10 -7.01
C ASP A 51 -8.49 -2.14 -7.55
N GLY A 52 -7.94 -1.27 -6.70
CA GLY A 52 -6.88 -0.34 -7.04
C GLY A 52 -5.65 -1.02 -7.65
N PHE A 53 -5.34 -2.26 -7.29
CA PHE A 53 -4.26 -3.01 -7.93
C PHE A 53 -4.48 -3.17 -9.44
N LYS A 54 -5.71 -3.53 -9.85
CA LYS A 54 -6.09 -3.60 -11.26
C LYS A 54 -6.08 -2.23 -11.92
N LEU A 55 -6.47 -1.17 -11.20
CA LEU A 55 -6.48 0.21 -11.72
C LEU A 55 -5.08 0.76 -12.00
N PHE A 56 -4.06 0.23 -11.33
CA PHE A 56 -2.67 0.64 -11.48
C PHE A 56 -1.82 -0.41 -12.22
N ASP A 57 -2.46 -1.42 -12.83
CA ASP A 57 -1.81 -2.54 -13.52
C ASP A 57 -0.73 -3.23 -12.66
N LEU A 58 -0.98 -3.31 -11.36
CA LEU A 58 -0.13 -4.01 -10.39
C LEU A 58 -0.50 -5.49 -10.42
N HIS A 59 0.20 -6.25 -11.26
CA HIS A 59 0.00 -7.69 -11.44
C HIS A 59 1.03 -8.52 -10.65
N GLU A 60 2.11 -7.89 -10.22
CA GLU A 60 3.17 -8.51 -9.45
C GLU A 60 2.66 -8.97 -8.08
N ARG A 61 3.28 -10.03 -7.57
CA ARG A 61 3.04 -10.61 -6.24
C ARG A 61 4.36 -10.69 -5.49
N GLY A 62 4.29 -10.81 -4.17
CA GLY A 62 5.49 -10.90 -3.35
C GLY A 62 6.35 -9.64 -3.46
N ASP A 63 7.67 -9.83 -3.35
CA ASP A 63 8.66 -8.75 -3.21
C ASP A 63 8.72 -7.83 -4.43
N ALA A 64 8.52 -8.38 -5.63
CA ALA A 64 8.53 -7.63 -6.90
C ALA A 64 7.45 -6.54 -6.95
N LEU A 65 6.38 -6.68 -6.15
CA LEU A 65 5.34 -5.65 -6.04
C LEU A 65 5.91 -4.30 -5.60
N PHE A 66 6.88 -4.30 -4.69
CA PHE A 66 7.43 -3.07 -4.11
C PHE A 66 8.40 -2.34 -5.04
N GLU A 67 8.95 -3.05 -6.02
CA GLU A 67 9.82 -2.48 -7.05
C GLU A 67 9.02 -1.72 -8.11
N ASN A 68 7.74 -2.06 -8.30
CA ASN A 68 6.87 -1.35 -9.23
C ASN A 68 6.53 0.05 -8.68
N PRO A 69 6.90 1.15 -9.37
CA PRO A 69 6.61 2.51 -8.92
C PRO A 69 5.11 2.82 -8.77
N ALA A 70 4.24 2.02 -9.38
CA ALA A 70 2.80 2.14 -9.23
C ALA A 70 2.30 1.69 -7.85
N PHE A 71 3.09 0.95 -7.08
CA PHE A 71 2.76 0.58 -5.70
C PHE A 71 2.50 1.80 -4.82
N LEU A 72 3.36 2.83 -4.89
CA LEU A 72 3.16 4.06 -4.11
C LEU A 72 1.91 4.83 -4.54
N LYS A 73 1.53 4.72 -5.81
CA LYS A 73 0.28 5.31 -6.32
C LYS A 73 -0.91 4.57 -5.71
N TRP A 74 -0.86 3.24 -5.65
CA TRP A 74 -1.87 2.42 -5.00
C TRP A 74 -2.00 2.75 -3.50
N VAL A 75 -0.89 2.83 -2.75
CA VAL A 75 -0.92 3.21 -1.32
C VAL A 75 -1.59 4.58 -1.13
N SER A 76 -1.20 5.57 -1.94
CA SER A 76 -1.81 6.91 -1.89
C SER A 76 -3.30 6.89 -2.21
N TYR A 77 -3.70 6.13 -3.22
CA TYR A 77 -5.10 5.98 -3.60
C TYR A 77 -5.92 5.28 -2.51
N PHE A 78 -5.40 4.18 -1.96
CA PHE A 78 -6.05 3.41 -0.90
C PHE A 78 -6.34 4.31 0.30
N ASN A 79 -5.33 5.05 0.78
CA ASN A 79 -5.50 5.96 1.92
C ASN A 79 -6.52 7.07 1.65
N LYS A 80 -6.53 7.65 0.43
CA LYS A 80 -7.54 8.66 0.06
C LYS A 80 -8.95 8.10 0.02
N PHE A 81 -9.13 6.90 -0.53
CA PHE A 81 -10.42 6.22 -0.57
C PHE A 81 -10.90 5.85 0.82
N HIS A 82 -10.03 5.28 1.65
CA HIS A 82 -10.35 4.88 3.01
C HIS A 82 -10.80 6.08 3.85
N ASN A 83 -10.08 7.20 3.75
CA ASN A 83 -10.42 8.45 4.41
C ASN A 83 -11.74 9.06 3.89
N SER A 84 -12.00 9.01 2.58
CA SER A 84 -13.23 9.56 2.00
C SER A 84 -14.48 8.76 2.40
N LYS A 85 -14.34 7.45 2.61
CA LYS A 85 -15.41 6.58 3.09
C LYS A 85 -15.62 6.63 4.61
N LYS A 86 -14.81 7.40 5.36
CA LYS A 86 -14.79 7.40 6.83
C LYS A 86 -14.72 5.98 7.41
N SER A 87 -14.02 5.09 6.73
CA SER A 87 -13.88 3.71 7.19
C SER A 87 -13.10 3.70 8.51
N GLN A 88 -13.59 2.91 9.47
CA GLN A 88 -13.02 2.84 10.81
C GLN A 88 -11.90 1.79 10.94
N ASP A 89 -11.72 0.93 9.93
CA ASP A 89 -10.69 -0.10 9.99
C ASP A 89 -9.31 0.44 9.60
N GLU A 90 -8.58 0.91 10.61
CA GLU A 90 -7.19 1.38 10.47
C GLU A 90 -6.28 0.38 9.72
N PHE A 91 -6.57 -0.93 9.80
CA PHE A 91 -5.73 -1.99 9.25
C PHE A 91 -6.19 -2.49 7.87
N ALA A 92 -7.17 -1.84 7.25
CA ALA A 92 -7.73 -2.27 5.97
C ALA A 92 -6.65 -2.35 4.87
N ILE A 93 -5.69 -1.42 4.86
CA ILE A 93 -4.60 -1.42 3.86
C ILE A 93 -3.67 -2.62 4.01
N ILE A 94 -3.39 -3.05 5.24
CA ILE A 94 -2.57 -4.24 5.50
C ILE A 94 -3.32 -5.49 5.08
N SER A 95 -4.61 -5.57 5.42
CA SER A 95 -5.47 -6.69 5.04
C SER A 95 -5.62 -6.82 3.52
N GLU A 96 -5.69 -5.70 2.80
CA GLU A 96 -5.72 -5.72 1.34
C GLU A 96 -4.36 -6.08 0.74
N LEU A 97 -3.27 -5.53 1.29
CA LEU A 97 -1.91 -5.83 0.82
C LEU A 97 -1.55 -7.30 1.02
N ALA A 98 -1.93 -7.89 2.16
CA ALA A 98 -1.66 -9.29 2.49
C ALA A 98 -2.22 -10.28 1.45
N LYS A 99 -3.27 -9.92 0.69
CA LYS A 99 -3.82 -10.76 -0.39
C LYS A 99 -2.84 -10.98 -1.56
N ARG A 100 -1.76 -10.20 -1.62
CA ARG A 100 -0.68 -10.29 -2.63
C ARG A 100 0.50 -11.13 -2.19
N PHE A 101 0.48 -11.63 -0.96
CA PHE A 101 1.51 -12.46 -0.34
C PHE A 101 0.89 -13.81 0.03
N ASP A 102 1.74 -14.77 0.36
CA ASP A 102 1.28 -16.12 0.71
C ASP A 102 0.58 -16.13 2.08
N ASP A 103 1.12 -15.35 3.02
CA ASP A 103 0.49 -15.08 4.30
C ASP A 103 0.96 -13.72 4.87
N GLU A 104 0.50 -13.39 6.08
CA GLU A 104 0.88 -12.14 6.75
C GLU A 104 2.34 -12.10 7.21
N LEU A 105 2.96 -13.24 7.49
CA LEU A 105 4.36 -13.33 7.90
C LEU A 105 5.25 -13.11 6.68
N ASP A 106 4.88 -13.64 5.52
CA ASP A 106 5.54 -13.38 4.25
C ASP A 106 5.44 -11.90 3.86
N LEU A 107 4.27 -11.27 4.03
CA LEU A 107 4.16 -9.81 3.89
C LEU A 107 5.11 -9.06 4.85
N ALA A 108 5.17 -9.48 6.12
CA ALA A 108 6.03 -8.82 7.10
C ALA A 108 7.51 -8.95 6.75
N ARG A 109 7.93 -10.13 6.30
CA ARG A 109 9.28 -10.38 5.79
C ARG A 109 9.56 -9.47 4.59
N ALA A 110 8.67 -9.44 3.62
CA ALA A 110 8.85 -8.64 2.41
C ALA A 110 8.95 -7.13 2.70
N LEU A 111 8.13 -6.60 3.61
CA LEU A 111 8.20 -5.21 4.07
C LEU A 111 9.53 -4.91 4.79
N SER A 112 10.00 -5.85 5.63
CA SER A 112 11.30 -5.78 6.30
C SER A 112 12.47 -5.81 5.32
N ASP A 113 12.41 -6.64 4.27
CA ASP A 113 13.44 -6.71 3.25
C ASP A 113 13.45 -5.41 2.41
N ALA A 114 12.27 -4.93 2.01
CA ALA A 114 12.12 -3.73 1.20
C ALA A 114 12.60 -2.45 1.89
N MET A 115 12.40 -2.30 3.20
CA MET A 115 12.93 -1.14 3.95
C MET A 115 14.46 -1.14 4.05
N ASN A 116 15.10 -2.30 3.94
CA ASN A 116 16.56 -2.41 3.98
C ASN A 116 17.19 -2.39 2.57
N ASN A 117 16.38 -2.39 1.50
CA ASN A 117 16.85 -2.38 0.13
C ASN A 117 17.33 -0.97 -0.28
N PRO A 118 18.62 -0.77 -0.60
CA PRO A 118 19.15 0.53 -1.02
C PRO A 118 18.47 1.11 -2.27
N ALA A 119 17.95 0.27 -3.17
CA ALA A 119 17.25 0.69 -4.38
C ALA A 119 15.88 1.32 -4.09
N LEU A 120 15.28 1.04 -2.93
CA LEU A 120 13.95 1.52 -2.54
C LEU A 120 13.99 2.71 -1.56
N ARG A 121 15.15 3.32 -1.36
CA ARG A 121 15.33 4.45 -0.44
C ARG A 121 14.41 5.64 -0.75
N GLY A 122 14.11 6.41 0.29
CA GLY A 122 13.30 7.61 0.17
C GLY A 122 11.82 7.35 0.41
N ASN A 123 10.96 7.62 -0.58
CA ASN A 123 9.50 7.53 -0.36
C ASN A 123 9.01 6.08 -0.24
N THR A 124 9.62 5.14 -0.97
CA THR A 124 9.23 3.73 -0.90
C THR A 124 9.59 3.13 0.45
N GLU A 125 10.84 3.28 0.89
CA GLU A 125 11.30 2.93 2.24
C GLU A 125 10.40 3.49 3.35
N LYS A 126 10.07 4.79 3.30
CA LYS A 126 9.16 5.41 4.29
C LYS A 126 7.79 4.73 4.30
N ALA A 127 7.24 4.43 3.12
CA ALA A 127 5.97 3.70 3.03
C ALA A 127 6.08 2.29 3.62
N MET A 128 7.17 1.56 3.35
CA MET A 128 7.42 0.23 3.93
C MET A 128 7.48 0.28 5.45
N VAL A 129 8.21 1.25 6.02
CA VAL A 129 8.30 1.45 7.48
C VAL A 129 6.92 1.74 8.09
N THR A 130 6.13 2.61 7.47
CA THR A 130 4.76 2.90 7.95
C THR A 130 3.87 1.66 7.88
N LEU A 131 3.90 0.91 6.77
CA LEU A 131 3.11 -0.30 6.60
C LEU A 131 3.53 -1.39 7.60
N GLN A 132 4.83 -1.58 7.83
CA GLN A 132 5.34 -2.54 8.81
C GLN A 132 4.86 -2.21 10.23
N LYS A 133 4.96 -0.93 10.64
CA LYS A 133 4.46 -0.49 11.94
C LYS A 133 2.96 -0.71 12.09
N LEU A 134 2.20 -0.44 11.02
CA LEU A 134 0.75 -0.66 11.02
C LEU A 134 0.40 -2.16 11.10
N GLN A 135 1.16 -3.02 10.43
CA GLN A 135 1.03 -4.47 10.54
C GLN A 135 1.35 -4.97 11.95
N PHE A 136 2.43 -4.48 12.57
CA PHE A 136 2.77 -4.80 13.96
C PHE A 136 1.68 -4.35 14.94
N LYS A 137 1.14 -3.14 14.74
CA LYS A 137 -0.02 -2.67 15.50
C LYS A 137 -1.24 -3.58 15.27
N GLN A 138 -1.50 -4.01 14.04
CA GLN A 138 -2.59 -4.95 13.76
C GLN A 138 -2.43 -6.25 14.55
N TRP A 139 -1.24 -6.85 14.56
CA TRP A 139 -0.96 -8.07 15.31
C TRP A 139 -1.19 -7.89 16.81
N MET A 140 -0.71 -6.79 17.39
CA MET A 140 -0.92 -6.50 18.81
C MET A 140 -2.40 -6.30 19.15
N TRP A 141 -3.16 -5.58 18.33
CA TRP A 141 -4.52 -5.13 18.69
C TRP A 141 -5.62 -6.09 18.24
N LYS A 142 -5.42 -6.81 17.15
CA LYS A 142 -6.41 -7.77 16.60
C LYS A 142 -6.12 -9.20 17.00
N LYS A 143 -4.87 -9.54 17.32
CA LYS A 143 -4.45 -10.91 17.64
C LYS A 143 -3.86 -11.09 19.03
N ASP A 144 -3.70 -10.01 19.79
CA ASP A 144 -3.00 -9.97 21.08
C ASP A 144 -1.59 -10.59 21.02
N TRP A 145 -0.92 -10.43 19.87
CA TRP A 145 0.43 -10.95 19.70
C TRP A 145 1.43 -10.13 20.52
N ASN A 146 2.32 -10.86 21.18
CA ASN A 146 3.51 -10.35 21.86
C ASN A 146 4.77 -11.00 21.26
N PRO A 147 5.99 -10.58 21.63
CA PRO A 147 7.21 -11.13 21.03
C PRO A 147 7.38 -12.65 21.20
N LYS A 148 6.73 -13.27 22.19
CA LYS A 148 6.71 -14.73 22.36
C LYS A 148 5.78 -15.38 21.33
N GLU A 149 4.58 -14.85 21.13
CA GLU A 149 3.64 -15.36 20.12
C GLU A 149 4.22 -15.26 18.71
N LEU A 150 4.86 -14.14 18.37
CA LEU A 150 5.54 -14.01 17.07
C LEU A 150 6.65 -15.06 16.91
N ARG A 151 7.42 -15.35 17.96
CA ARG A 151 8.45 -16.40 17.90
C ARG A 151 7.84 -17.77 17.64
N TYR A 152 6.68 -18.09 18.22
CA TYR A 152 5.97 -19.34 17.95
C TYR A 152 5.44 -19.40 16.51
N ALA A 153 4.83 -18.32 16.03
CA ALA A 153 4.35 -18.23 14.65
C ALA A 153 5.48 -18.39 13.62
N LEU A 154 6.70 -17.97 13.95
CA LEU A 154 7.89 -18.08 13.11
C LEU A 154 8.66 -19.40 13.26
N VAL A 155 8.22 -20.35 14.10
CA VAL A 155 8.89 -21.67 14.23
C VAL A 155 9.07 -22.37 12.88
N PRO A 156 8.07 -22.40 11.97
CA PRO A 156 8.25 -22.98 10.64
C PRO A 156 9.31 -22.28 9.77
N HIS A 157 9.67 -21.04 10.11
CA HIS A 157 10.61 -20.17 9.38
C HIS A 157 11.89 -19.87 10.18
N ASN A 158 12.14 -20.59 11.27
CA ASN A 158 13.20 -20.24 12.23
C ASN A 158 14.63 -20.27 11.65
N ALA A 159 14.84 -21.08 10.60
CA ALA A 159 16.09 -21.22 9.89
C ALA A 159 16.27 -20.18 8.78
N ASP A 160 15.20 -19.45 8.41
CA ASP A 160 15.25 -18.42 7.38
C ASP A 160 15.65 -17.07 7.99
N PRO A 161 16.88 -16.58 7.73
CA PRO A 161 17.37 -15.34 8.33
C PRO A 161 16.59 -14.09 7.90
N ARG A 162 15.79 -14.15 6.82
CA ARG A 162 14.98 -13.02 6.34
C ARG A 162 13.93 -12.58 7.36
N TYR A 163 13.47 -13.48 8.22
CA TYR A 163 12.52 -13.16 9.30
C TYR A 163 13.17 -12.51 10.53
N LEU A 164 14.50 -12.43 10.59
CA LEU A 164 15.22 -11.80 11.71
C LEU A 164 14.83 -10.32 11.86
N GLY A 165 14.71 -9.60 10.74
CA GLY A 165 14.29 -8.20 10.73
C GLY A 165 12.88 -8.01 11.29
N VAL A 166 11.94 -8.90 10.94
CA VAL A 166 10.57 -8.91 11.47
C VAL A 166 10.57 -9.12 12.99
N ARG A 167 11.32 -10.12 13.48
CA ARG A 167 11.40 -10.43 14.91
C ARG A 167 11.98 -9.28 15.72
N LEU A 168 13.10 -8.70 15.29
CA LEU A 168 13.75 -7.59 15.98
C LEU A 168 12.91 -6.31 15.90
N GLY A 169 12.33 -6.03 14.74
CA GLY A 169 11.45 -4.88 14.52
C GLY A 169 10.21 -4.95 15.41
N PHE A 170 9.56 -6.11 15.50
CA PHE A 170 8.38 -6.29 16.33
C PHE A 170 8.69 -6.18 17.83
N ASP A 171 9.77 -6.80 18.30
CA ASP A 171 10.19 -6.68 19.71
C ASP A 171 10.45 -5.21 20.10
N THR A 172 11.15 -4.48 19.24
CA THR A 172 11.41 -3.04 19.43
C THR A 172 10.12 -2.23 19.44
N PHE A 173 9.24 -2.45 18.47
CA PHE A 173 7.94 -1.76 18.37
C PHE A 173 7.03 -2.04 19.57
N TYR A 174 6.97 -3.31 20.00
CA TYR A 174 6.15 -3.74 21.13
C TYR A 174 6.58 -3.09 22.44
N LYS A 175 7.90 -3.07 22.72
CA LYS A 175 8.47 -2.40 23.89
C LYS A 175 8.18 -0.90 23.89
N ALA A 176 8.35 -0.23 22.76
CA ALA A 176 8.07 1.20 22.63
C ALA A 176 6.58 1.53 22.83
N THR A 177 5.67 0.62 22.45
CA THR A 177 4.21 0.85 22.54
C THR A 177 3.66 0.56 23.94
N ARG A 178 4.24 -0.36 24.71
CA ARG A 178 3.80 -0.66 26.09
C ARG A 178 4.57 0.09 27.18
N GLY A 179 5.72 0.67 26.86
CA GLY A 179 6.54 1.47 27.78
C GLY A 179 6.19 2.96 27.82
N SER A 180 5.15 3.39 27.10
CA SER A 180 4.66 4.77 27.03
C SER A 180 3.26 4.89 27.59
#